data_AF-A0A9D8BKG2-F1
#
_entry.id   AF-A0A9D8BKG2-F1
#
_cell.length_a   1.000
_cell.length_b   1.000
_cell.length_c   1.000
_cell.angle_alpha   90.00
_cell.angle_beta   90.00
_cell.angle_gamma   90.00
#
_symmetry.space_group_name_H-M   'P 1'
#
loop_
_entity.id
_entity.type
_entity.pdbx_description
1 polymer ?
#
loop_
_entity_poly.entity_id
_entity_poly.type
_entity_poly.pdbx_seq_one_letter_code
_entity_poly.pdbx_strand_id
1 'polypeptide(L)'
;MSFSTTNSQALPRRSSLGRLVDESTLLLTFSIGALILVLALLILFHQNSNATKGYQLRNLERERSRLLLEEEVLNMHVARAQAMQKIEADNQIQAMVGVRKPAYATFITDTV
;
A
#
# COMPACT_ATOMS: atom_id res chain seq x y z
N MET A 1 -50.79 -64.77 -54.69
CA MET A 1 -49.77 -65.28 -53.77
C MET A 1 -48.80 -64.13 -53.51
N SER A 2 -48.93 -63.50 -52.35
CA SER A 2 -48.32 -62.21 -52.03
C SER A 2 -46.99 -62.44 -51.30
N PHE A 3 -45.90 -61.91 -51.84
CA PHE A 3 -44.60 -61.90 -51.17
C PHE A 3 -44.41 -60.53 -50.50
N SER A 4 -44.56 -60.52 -49.18
CA SER A 4 -44.20 -59.39 -48.33
C SER A 4 -42.69 -59.41 -48.11
N THR A 5 -41.96 -58.54 -48.79
CA THR A 5 -40.53 -58.33 -48.53
C THR A 5 -40.38 -57.38 -47.35
N THR A 6 -40.01 -57.94 -46.20
CA THR A 6 -39.76 -57.22 -44.95
C THR A 6 -38.58 -56.26 -45.11
N ASN A 7 -38.87 -54.97 -44.99
CA ASN A 7 -37.90 -53.89 -45.01
C ASN A 7 -37.18 -53.85 -43.65
N SER A 8 -35.97 -54.40 -43.57
CA SER A 8 -35.13 -54.37 -42.36
C SER A 8 -34.59 -52.96 -42.14
N GLN A 9 -35.23 -52.21 -41.24
CA GLN A 9 -34.80 -50.87 -40.85
C GLN A 9 -33.43 -50.91 -40.16
N ALA A 10 -32.47 -50.18 -40.74
CA ALA A 10 -31.16 -49.92 -40.16
C ALA A 10 -31.30 -49.09 -38.86
N LEU A 11 -30.64 -49.52 -37.80
CA LEU A 11 -30.72 -48.90 -36.48
C LEU A 11 -30.18 -47.45 -36.48
N PRO A 12 -30.90 -46.46 -35.90
CA PRO A 12 -30.44 -45.08 -35.77
C PRO A 12 -29.54 -44.81 -34.55
N ARG A 13 -28.99 -45.85 -33.91
CA ARG A 13 -28.42 -45.76 -32.54
C ARG A 13 -27.10 -44.98 -32.42
N ARG A 14 -26.40 -44.70 -33.54
CA ARG A 14 -25.10 -43.99 -33.52
C ARG A 14 -25.22 -42.47 -33.52
N SER A 15 -26.28 -41.89 -34.07
CA SER A 15 -26.43 -40.43 -34.18
C SER A 15 -26.81 -39.77 -32.85
N SER A 16 -27.56 -40.46 -31.97
CA SER A 16 -27.95 -39.90 -30.67
C SER A 16 -26.78 -39.84 -29.68
N LEU A 17 -25.83 -40.78 -29.79
CA LEU A 17 -24.65 -40.84 -28.92
C LEU A 17 -23.66 -39.72 -29.25
N GLY A 18 -23.49 -39.39 -30.54
CA GLY A 18 -22.70 -38.23 -30.97
C GLY A 18 -23.29 -36.91 -30.47
N ARG A 19 -24.60 -36.69 -30.63
CA ARG A 19 -25.28 -35.47 -30.12
C ARG A 19 -25.14 -35.31 -28.62
N LEU A 20 -25.23 -36.40 -27.85
CA LEU A 20 -25.11 -36.36 -26.40
C LEU A 20 -23.67 -36.02 -25.96
N VAL A 21 -22.67 -36.50 -26.69
CA VAL A 21 -21.25 -36.15 -26.44
C VAL A 21 -20.98 -34.69 -26.81
N ASP A 22 -21.51 -34.20 -27.92
CA ASP A 22 -21.37 -32.79 -28.34
C ASP A 22 -22.01 -31.83 -27.33
N GLU A 23 -23.22 -32.15 -26.86
CA GLU A 23 -23.93 -31.37 -25.85
C GLU A 23 -23.18 -31.35 -24.51
N SER A 24 -22.64 -32.49 -24.07
CA SER A 24 -21.82 -32.56 -22.86
C SER A 24 -20.51 -31.78 -22.98
N THR A 25 -19.91 -31.77 -24.17
CA THR A 25 -18.66 -31.05 -24.45
C THR A 25 -18.90 -29.54 -24.45
N LEU A 26 -20.01 -29.08 -25.04
CA LEU A 26 -20.41 -27.66 -25.01
C LEU A 26 -20.65 -27.16 -23.58
N LEU A 27 -21.36 -27.93 -22.76
CA LEU A 27 -21.58 -27.60 -21.34
C LEU A 27 -20.27 -27.57 -20.56
N LEU A 28 -19.37 -28.51 -20.82
CA LEU A 28 -18.07 -28.57 -20.18
C LEU A 28 -17.18 -27.38 -20.56
N THR A 29 -17.09 -27.03 -21.85
CA THR A 29 -16.34 -25.85 -22.30
C THR A 29 -16.92 -24.57 -21.73
N PHE A 30 -18.26 -24.44 -21.69
CA PHE A 30 -18.91 -23.27 -21.10
C PHE A 30 -18.65 -23.16 -19.59
N SER A 31 -18.77 -24.25 -18.85
CA SER A 31 -18.52 -24.26 -17.40
C SER A 31 -17.07 -23.95 -17.05
N ILE A 32 -16.10 -24.46 -17.82
CA ILE A 32 -14.68 -24.12 -17.67
C ILE A 32 -14.45 -22.64 -17.98
N GLY A 33 -15.02 -22.13 -19.07
CA GLY A 33 -14.93 -20.71 -19.42
C GLY A 33 -15.51 -19.81 -18.34
N ALA A 34 -16.67 -20.17 -17.79
CA ALA A 34 -17.31 -19.45 -16.70
C ALA A 34 -16.46 -19.48 -15.42
N LEU A 35 -15.89 -20.64 -15.06
CA LEU A 35 -14.97 -20.77 -13.91
C LEU A 35 -13.74 -19.87 -14.08
N ILE A 36 -13.12 -19.86 -15.26
CA ILE A 36 -11.96 -19.00 -15.55
C ILE A 36 -12.36 -17.53 -15.43
N LEU A 37 -13.53 -17.14 -15.95
CA LEU A 37 -14.00 -15.76 -15.90
C LEU A 37 -14.27 -15.32 -14.44
N VAL A 38 -14.89 -16.16 -13.63
CA VAL A 38 -15.10 -15.90 -12.20
C VAL A 38 -13.77 -15.78 -11.45
N LEU A 39 -12.81 -16.68 -11.72
CA LEU A 39 -11.48 -16.61 -11.12
C LEU A 39 -10.74 -15.32 -11.54
N ALA A 40 -10.83 -14.93 -12.82
CA ALA A 40 -10.23 -13.69 -13.31
C ALA A 40 -10.82 -12.46 -12.61
N LEU A 41 -12.15 -12.39 -12.45
CA LEU A 41 -12.81 -11.32 -11.71
C LEU A 41 -12.41 -11.31 -10.24
N LEU A 42 -12.35 -12.47 -9.58
CA LEU A 42 -11.89 -12.58 -8.19
C LEU A 42 -10.46 -12.09 -8.01
N ILE A 43 -9.55 -12.46 -8.92
CA ILE A 43 -8.16 -12.00 -8.91
C ILE A 43 -8.12 -10.48 -9.09
N LEU A 44 -8.88 -9.93 -10.04
CA LEU A 44 -8.96 -8.48 -10.23
C LEU A 44 -9.49 -7.77 -8.98
N PHE A 45 -10.56 -8.26 -8.36
CA PHE A 45 -11.08 -7.68 -7.11
C PHE A 45 -10.08 -7.79 -5.96
N HIS A 46 -9.37 -8.91 -5.83
CA HIS A 46 -8.34 -9.09 -4.81
C HIS A 46 -7.18 -8.11 -5.01
N GLN A 47 -6.70 -7.94 -6.24
CA GLN A 47 -5.64 -6.99 -6.56
C GLN A 47 -6.10 -5.54 -6.37
N ASN A 48 -7.34 -5.22 -6.73
CA ASN A 48 -7.91 -3.88 -6.55
C ASN A 48 -8.12 -3.54 -5.06
N SER A 49 -8.56 -4.53 -4.27
CA SER A 49 -8.63 -4.43 -2.80
C SER A 49 -7.23 -4.26 -2.19
N ASN A 50 -6.25 -5.04 -2.65
CA ASN A 50 -4.86 -4.91 -2.20
C ASN A 50 -4.23 -3.57 -2.60
N ALA A 51 -4.53 -3.04 -3.79
CA ALA A 51 -4.08 -1.72 -4.20
C ALA A 51 -4.66 -0.64 -3.27
N THR A 52 -5.97 -0.70 -3.01
CA THR A 52 -6.65 0.24 -2.11
C THR A 52 -6.09 0.17 -0.68
N LYS A 53 -5.91 -1.04 -0.15
CA LYS A 53 -5.29 -1.26 1.17
C LYS A 53 -3.83 -0.78 1.21
N GLY A 54 -3.08 -0.97 0.12
CA GLY A 54 -1.71 -0.47 -0.02
C GLY A 54 -1.63 1.05 -0.02
N TYR A 55 -2.57 1.74 -0.69
CA TYR A 55 -2.66 3.20 -0.62
C TYR A 55 -3.01 3.71 0.78
N GLN A 56 -3.94 3.05 1.48
CA GLN A 56 -4.28 3.38 2.86
C GLN A 56 -3.08 3.18 3.80
N LEU A 57 -2.35 2.08 3.66
CA LEU A 57 -1.14 1.82 4.43
C LEU A 57 -0.07 2.89 4.21
N ARG A 58 0.18 3.26 2.94
CA ARG A 58 1.18 4.28 2.62
C ARG A 58 0.78 5.68 3.11
N ASN A 59 -0.51 5.97 3.23
CA ASN A 59 -0.98 7.20 3.85
C ASN A 59 -0.78 7.18 5.37
N LEU A 60 -1.11 6.07 6.03
CA LEU A 60 -0.87 5.90 7.47
C LEU A 60 0.64 5.97 7.82
N GLU A 61 1.51 5.38 6.99
CA GLU A 61 2.96 5.50 7.18
C GLU A 61 3.45 6.93 7.08
N ARG A 62 2.96 7.71 6.10
CA ARG A 62 3.30 9.13 5.98
C ARG A 62 2.82 9.94 7.17
N GLU A 63 1.60 9.67 7.63
CA GLU A 63 1.03 10.35 8.79
C GLU A 63 1.82 10.02 10.06
N ARG A 64 2.20 8.76 10.25
CA ARG A 64 3.11 8.34 11.34
C ARG A 64 4.45 9.07 11.26
N SER A 65 5.09 9.13 10.10
CA SER A 65 6.37 9.84 9.92
C SER A 65 6.23 11.34 10.22
N ARG A 66 5.11 11.96 9.85
CA ARG A 66 4.85 13.37 10.17
C ARG A 66 4.71 13.60 11.67
N LEU A 67 3.91 12.76 12.34
CA LEU A 67 3.69 12.87 13.78
C LEU A 67 4.98 12.66 14.58
N LEU A 68 5.82 11.70 14.19
CA LEU A 68 7.13 11.49 14.83
C LEU A 68 8.06 12.69 14.67
N LEU A 69 8.04 13.34 13.50
CA LEU A 69 8.83 14.54 13.26
C LEU A 69 8.32 15.74 14.09
N GLU A 70 7.00 15.89 14.19
CA GLU A 70 6.39 16.89 15.07
C GLU A 70 6.77 16.66 16.55
N GLU A 71 6.77 15.40 17.00
CA GLU A 71 7.21 15.02 18.34
C GLU A 71 8.69 15.35 18.58
N GLU A 72 9.58 15.02 17.64
CA GLU A 72 11.01 15.29 17.75
C GLU A 72 11.30 16.79 17.87
N VAL A 73 10.65 17.61 17.04
CA VAL A 73 10.78 19.07 17.09
C VAL A 73 10.26 19.62 18.42
N LEU A 74 9.11 19.13 18.88
CA LEU A 74 8.54 19.55 20.16
C LEU A 74 9.46 19.20 21.33
N ASN A 75 10.03 18.00 21.33
CA ASN A 75 10.97 17.56 22.35
C ASN A 75 12.25 18.42 22.34
N MET A 76 12.75 18.79 21.16
CA MET A 76 13.88 19.72 21.03
C MET A 76 13.55 21.11 21.61
N HIS A 77 12.34 21.62 21.39
CA HIS A 77 11.88 22.87 22.01
C HIS A 77 11.78 22.78 23.53
N VAL A 78 11.27 21.68 24.07
CA VAL A 78 11.22 21.44 25.52
C VAL A 78 12.63 21.39 26.11
N ALA A 79 13.55 20.64 25.49
CA ALA A 79 14.94 20.57 25.92
C ALA A 79 15.62 21.94 25.90
N ARG A 80 15.35 22.76 24.87
CA ARG A 80 15.86 24.14 24.79
C ARG A 80 15.31 25.01 25.92
N ALA A 81 14.02 24.94 26.20
CA ALA A 81 13.41 25.70 27.29
C ALA A 81 13.98 25.29 28.65
N GLN A 82 14.16 23.98 28.88
CA GLN A 82 14.79 23.45 30.08
C GLN A 82 16.25 23.89 30.21
N ALA A 83 17.01 23.87 29.12
CA ALA A 83 18.39 24.36 29.11
C ALA A 83 18.45 25.86 29.44
N MET A 84 17.54 26.68 28.88
CA MET A 84 17.47 28.10 29.23
C MET A 84 17.11 28.33 30.69
N GLN A 85 16.12 27.62 31.22
CA GLN A 85 15.80 27.68 32.66
C GLN A 85 16.98 27.29 33.53
N LYS A 86 17.74 26.26 33.14
CA LYS A 86 18.93 25.82 33.88
C LYS A 86 20.03 26.88 33.87
N ILE A 87 20.22 27.56 32.74
CA ILE A 87 21.17 28.67 32.59
C ILE A 87 20.73 29.87 33.45
N GLU A 88 19.45 30.25 33.40
CA GLU A 88 18.90 31.37 34.18
C GLU A 88 18.90 31.11 35.70
N ALA A 89 18.70 29.85 36.10
CA ALA A 89 18.78 29.42 37.49
C ALA A 89 20.22 29.21 37.99
N ASP A 90 21.23 29.34 37.14
CA ASP A 90 22.63 29.19 37.55
C ASP A 90 23.09 30.42 38.36
N ASN A 91 23.52 30.19 39.59
CA ASN A 91 24.02 31.22 40.50
C ASN A 91 25.19 32.02 39.90
N GLN A 92 26.00 31.42 39.01
CA GLN A 92 27.07 32.16 38.34
C GLN A 92 26.55 33.25 37.40
N ILE A 93 25.42 33.01 36.73
CA ILE A 93 24.83 33.97 35.79
C ILE A 93 24.05 35.04 36.55
N GLN A 94 23.34 34.67 37.63
CA GLN A 94 22.68 35.66 38.49
C GLN A 94 23.66 36.60 39.21
N ALA A 95 24.88 36.12 39.49
CA ALA A 95 25.95 36.94 40.05
C ALA A 95 26.74 37.74 39.00
N MET A 96 26.44 37.58 37.70
CA MET A 96 27.18 38.21 36.61
C MET A 96 26.78 39.68 36.47
N VAL A 97 27.73 40.60 36.70
CA VAL A 97 27.49 42.05 36.60
C VAL A 97 27.62 42.50 35.14
N GLY A 98 26.61 43.20 34.63
CA GLY A 98 26.61 43.74 33.26
C GLY A 98 27.75 44.74 33.01
N VAL A 99 28.58 44.46 32.00
CA VAL A 99 29.72 45.32 31.62
C VAL A 99 29.21 46.61 30.99
N ARG A 100 29.29 47.73 31.72
CA ARG A 100 28.77 49.04 31.28
C ARG A 100 29.59 49.73 30.19
N LYS A 101 30.84 49.32 29.95
CA LYS A 101 31.74 49.87 28.92
C LYS A 101 32.72 48.81 28.43
N PRO A 102 32.43 48.07 27.33
CA PRO A 102 33.42 47.17 26.75
C PRO A 102 34.53 48.00 26.09
N ALA A 103 35.76 47.86 26.59
CA ALA A 103 36.94 48.41 25.93
C ALA A 103 37.34 47.44 24.81
N TYR A 104 37.15 47.86 23.56
CA TYR A 104 37.59 47.09 22.40
C TYR A 104 39.10 47.28 22.21
N ALA A 105 39.87 46.20 22.37
CA ALA A 105 41.26 46.19 21.97
C ALA A 105 41.33 46.22 20.44
N THR A 106 41.69 47.38 19.89
CA THR A 106 42.00 47.50 18.46
C THR A 106 43.44 47.00 18.30
N PHE A 107 43.60 45.79 17.77
CA PHE A 107 44.92 45.30 17.37
C PHE A 107 45.36 46.11 16.16
N ILE A 108 46.25 47.08 16.37
CA ILE A 108 46.98 47.71 15.29
C ILE A 108 47.98 46.67 14.81
N THR A 109 47.70 46.07 13.66
CA THR A 109 48.70 45.31 12.91
C THR A 109 49.73 46.31 12.42
N ASP A 110 50.87 46.37 13.11
CA ASP A 110 52.06 47.06 12.61
C ASP A 110 52.49 46.37 11.30
N THR A 111 52.16 46.99 10.18
CA THR A 111 52.68 46.65 8.86
C THR A 111 54.08 47.23 8.73
N VAL A 112 55.07 46.31 8.66
CA VAL A 112 56.42 46.38 8.03
C VAL A 112 57.21 47.69 8.16
#